data_AF-A0A940Q4L2-F1
#
_entry.id   AF-A0A940Q4L2-F1
#
_cell.length_a   1.000
_cell.length_b   1.000
_cell.length_c   1.000
_cell.angle_alpha   90.00
_cell.angle_beta   90.00
_cell.angle_gamma   90.00
#
_symmetry.space_group_name_H-M   'P 1'
#
loop_
_entity.id
_entity.type
_entity.pdbx_description
1 polymer ?
#
loop_
_entity_poly.entity_id
_entity_poly.type
_entity_poly.pdbx_seq_one_letter_code
_entity_poly.pdbx_strand_id
1 'polypeptide(L)' 'MDRIISAKNDVIFKKLFTDNKEVLQSFISSAIGIPYDDISDIYVKNPELAPNITDGKLSRLDILLTAGGN' A
#
# COMPACT_ATOMS: atom_id res chain seq x y z
N MET A 1 -24.06 -2.38 -0.09
CA MET A 1 -23.74 -3.43 -1.09
C MET A 1 -22.27 -3.73 -0.95
N ASP A 2 -21.93 -4.89 -0.38
CA ASP A 2 -20.55 -5.24 -0.12
C ASP A 2 -19.90 -5.69 -1.43
N ARG A 3 -18.96 -4.90 -1.92
CA ARG A 3 -18.28 -5.18 -3.19
C ARG A 3 -17.20 -6.24 -2.92
N ILE A 4 -17.47 -7.47 -3.34
CA ILE A 4 -16.55 -8.59 -3.23
C ILE A 4 -15.31 -8.31 -4.10
N ILE A 5 -14.25 -7.74 -3.52
CA ILE A 5 -12.97 -7.46 -4.21
C ILE A 5 -12.27 -8.80 -4.49
N SER A 6 -12.21 -9.25 -5.75
CA SER A 6 -11.64 -10.56 -6.10
C SER A 6 -10.17 -10.72 -5.69
N ALA A 7 -9.67 -11.96 -5.52
CA ALA A 7 -8.24 -12.21 -5.29
C ALA A 7 -7.36 -11.67 -6.43
N LYS A 8 -7.90 -11.58 -7.66
CA LYS A 8 -7.21 -10.94 -8.79
C LYS A 8 -7.04 -9.43 -8.55
N ASN A 9 -8.05 -8.77 -7.97
CA ASN A 9 -7.98 -7.34 -7.67
C ASN A 9 -6.96 -7.09 -6.55
N ASP A 10 -6.84 -7.99 -5.57
CA ASP A 10 -5.83 -7.90 -4.51
C ASP A 10 -4.40 -7.99 -5.07
N VAL A 11 -4.15 -8.96 -5.96
CA VAL A 11 -2.86 -9.12 -6.63
C VAL A 11 -2.52 -7.89 -7.48
N ILE A 12 -3.49 -7.37 -8.24
CA ILE A 12 -3.28 -6.16 -9.07
C ILE A 12 -3.01 -4.94 -8.18
N PHE A 13 -3.77 -4.78 -7.08
CA PHE A 13 -3.60 -3.69 -6.13
C PHE A 13 -2.21 -3.72 -5.47
N LYS A 14 -1.77 -4.88 -5.01
CA LYS A 14 -0.42 -5.07 -4.45
C LYS A 14 0.65 -4.75 -5.50
N LYS A 15 0.51 -5.28 -6.73
CA LYS A 15 1.44 -5.00 -7.84
C LYS A 15 1.51 -3.53 -8.19
N LEU A 16 0.39 -2.81 -8.18
CA LEU A 16 0.38 -1.37 -8.46
C LEU A 16 1.34 -0.62 -7.53
N PHE A 17 1.31 -0.93 -6.24
CA PHE A 17 2.15 -0.26 -5.24
C PHE A 17 3.56 -0.83 -5.10
N THR A 18 3.79 -2.11 -5.41
CA THR A 18 5.15 -2.69 -5.41
C THR A 18 5.94 -2.29 -6.64
N ASP A 19 5.28 -2.19 -7.80
CA ASP A 19 5.97 -1.96 -9.08
C ASP A 19 6.10 -0.46 -9.38
N ASN A 20 5.30 0.40 -8.73
CA ASN A 20 5.28 1.85 -8.97
C ASN A 20 5.47 2.62 -7.65
N LYS A 21 6.72 2.86 -7.26
CA LYS A 21 7.08 3.58 -6.02
C LYS A 21 6.49 5.00 -5.97
N GLU A 22 6.45 5.71 -7.10
CA GLU A 22 5.86 7.06 -7.20
C GLU A 22 4.36 7.06 -6.89
N VAL A 23 3.62 6.05 -7.38
CA VAL A 23 2.19 5.90 -7.10
C VAL A 23 1.97 5.64 -5.61
N LEU A 24 2.80 4.79 -5.00
CA LEU A 24 2.77 4.55 -3.56
C LEU A 24 3.08 5.82 -2.76
N GLN A 25 4.11 6.57 -3.14
CA GLN A 25 4.52 7.80 -2.49
C GLN A 25 3.45 8.90 -2.60
N SER A 26 2.87 9.10 -3.78
CA SER A 26 1.80 10.06 -4.03
C SER A 26 0.53 9.71 -3.26
N PHE A 27 0.16 8.42 -3.24
CA PHE A 27 -0.96 7.92 -2.46
C PHE A 27 -0.77 8.18 -0.96
N ILE A 28 0.40 7.84 -0.42
CA ILE A 28 0.70 8.05 1.00
C ILE A 28 0.73 9.54 1.32
N SER A 29 1.44 10.36 0.54
CA SER A 29 1.44 11.81 0.71
C SER A 29 0.02 12.38 0.83
N SER A 30 -0.88 11.95 -0.05
CA SER A 30 -2.28 12.37 -0.04
C SER A 30 -3.10 11.79 1.13
N ALA A 31 -2.83 10.54 1.52
CA ALA A 31 -3.62 9.83 2.52
C ALA A 31 -3.27 10.24 3.97
N ILE A 32 -2.00 10.54 4.25
CA ILE A 32 -1.52 10.89 5.60
C ILE A 32 -1.09 12.36 5.74
N GLY A 33 -1.14 13.13 4.66
CA GLY A 33 -0.89 14.59 4.68
C GLY A 33 0.59 14.97 4.82
N ILE A 34 1.51 14.08 4.48
CA ILE A 34 2.95 14.38 4.43
C ILE A 34 3.30 14.89 3.03
N PRO A 35 4.03 16.01 2.86
CA PRO A 35 4.45 16.48 1.55
C PRO A 35 5.19 15.40 0.77
N TYR A 36 4.93 15.30 -0.52
CA TYR A 36 5.55 14.30 -1.39
C TYR A 36 7.09 14.34 -1.31
N ASP A 37 7.65 15.55 -1.24
CA ASP A 37 9.09 15.80 -1.21
C ASP A 37 9.74 15.50 0.15
N ASP A 38 8.95 15.43 1.23
CA ASP A 38 9.44 15.09 2.57
C ASP A 38 9.58 13.56 2.77
N ILE A 39 9.07 12.77 1.82
CA ILE A 39 9.18 11.31 1.82
C ILE A 39 10.54 10.94 1.22
N SER A 40 11.51 10.67 2.10
CA SER A 40 12.88 10.33 1.72
C SER A 40 12.97 8.89 1.19
N ASP A 41 12.25 7.98 1.85
CA ASP A 41 12.24 6.58 1.48
C ASP A 41 10.92 5.89 1.83
N ILE A 42 10.44 5.05 0.92
CA ILE A 42 9.21 4.28 1.08
C ILE A 42 9.37 2.88 0.50
N TYR A 43 9.01 1.85 1.29
CA TYR A 43 9.14 0.46 0.90
C TYR A 43 7.98 -0.39 1.43
N VAL A 44 7.52 -1.34 0.62
CA VAL A 44 6.60 -2.39 1.07
C VAL A 44 7.42 -3.50 1.73
N LYS A 45 7.24 -3.73 3.02
CA LYS A 45 8.05 -4.70 3.79
C LYS A 45 7.53 -6.14 3.74
N ASN A 46 6.25 -6.34 3.50
CA ASN A 46 5.64 -7.66 3.55
C ASN A 46 4.53 -7.82 2.48
N PRO A 47 4.90 -8.03 1.21
CA PRO A 47 3.91 -8.13 0.12
C PRO A 47 3.06 -9.41 0.18
N GLU A 48 3.56 -10.45 0.86
CA GLU A 48 2.88 -11.75 1.02
C GLU A 48 2.37 -11.97 2.44
N LEU A 49 1.30 -11.27 2.83
CA LEU A 49 0.41 -11.82 3.85
C LEU A 49 -0.48 -12.85 3.16
N ALA A 50 -0.17 -14.13 3.35
CA ALA A 50 -1.09 -15.22 3.03
C ALA A 50 -2.46 -14.92 3.69
N PRO A 51 -3.59 -15.19 3.02
CA PRO A 51 -4.90 -14.81 3.52
C PRO A 51 -5.22 -15.66 4.76
N ASN A 52 -4.93 -15.14 5.95
CA ASN A 52 -5.15 -15.85 7.20
C ASN A 52 -6.54 -15.60 7.80
N ILE A 53 -7.52 -15.24 6.97
CA ILE A 53 -8.90 -15.03 7.44
C ILE A 53 -9.86 -15.55 6.38
N THR A 54 -10.48 -16.68 6.69
CA THR A 54 -11.49 -17.39 5.90
C THR A 54 -12.82 -16.62 5.79
N ASP A 55 -12.89 -15.37 6.25
CA ASP A 55 -14.15 -14.64 6.38
C ASP A 55 -13.98 -13.12 6.14
N GLY A 56 -13.54 -12.75 4.93
CA GLY A 56 -13.55 -11.36 4.48
C GLY A 56 -12.22 -10.88 3.91
N LYS A 57 -12.26 -10.50 2.63
CA LYS A 57 -11.17 -9.99 1.79
C LYS A 57 -10.60 -8.65 2.29
N LEU A 58 -9.75 -8.70 3.31
CA LEU A 58 -8.93 -7.57 3.71
C LEU A 58 -7.53 -7.72 3.12
N SER A 59 -7.24 -6.96 2.07
CA SER A 59 -5.87 -6.74 1.60
C SER A 59 -5.11 -5.94 2.64
N ARG A 60 -3.88 -6.34 2.94
CA ARG A 60 -2.97 -5.62 3.84
C ARG A 60 -1.63 -5.42 3.13
N LEU A 61 -1.10 -4.20 3.23
CA LEU A 61 0.23 -3.82 2.77
C LEU A 61 0.95 -3.17 3.94
N ASP A 62 2.04 -3.79 4.39
CA ASP A 62 2.90 -3.21 5.42
C ASP A 62 3.88 -2.24 4.74
N ILE A 63 3.71 -0.95 5.01
CA ILE A 63 4.52 0.13 4.43
C ILE A 63 5.47 0.65 5.49
N LEU A 64 6.76 0.65 5.19
CA LEU A 64 7.76 1.40 5.93
C LEU A 64 8.01 2.73 5.22
N LEU A 65 7.86 3.81 5.96
CA LEU A 65 8.08 5.18 5.50
C LEU A 65 9.14 5.84 6.37
N THR A 66 10.11 6.48 5.73
CA THR A 66 10.99 7.47 6.35
C THR A 66 10.60 8.83 5.80
N ALA A 67 10.14 9.72 6.68
CA ALA A 67 9.86 11.10 6.36
C ALA A 67 10.74 11.99 7.24
N GLY A 68 11.36 13.00 6.64
CA GLY A 68 12.22 13.95 7.32
C GLY A 68 11.94 15.34 6.77
N GLY A 69 11.27 16.17 7.57
CA GLY A 69 11.28 17.62 7.34
C GLY A 69 12.64 18.16 7.73
N ASN A 70 13.23 18.98 6.86
CA ASN A 70 14.41 19.77 7.21
C ASN A 70 14.14 20.67 8.42
#